data_AF-A0A7X6TU92-F1
#
_entry.id   AF-A0A7X6TU92-F1
#
_cell.length_a   1.000
_cell.length_b   1.000
_cell.length_c   1.000
_cell.angle_alpha   90.00
_cell.angle_beta   90.00
_cell.angle_gamma   90.00
#
_symmetry.space_group_name_H-M   'P 1'
#
loop_
_entity.id
_entity.type
_entity.pdbx_description
1 polymer ?
#
loop_
_entity_poly.entity_id
_entity_poly.type
_entity_poly.pdbx_seq_one_letter_code
_entity_poly.pdbx_strand_id
1 'polypeptide(L)'
;MEKRKGQLTLPSENGFLEETKTIMGKWGADALRDSDGTKLDDDIKDLDAKIYTTYFVSRGHNDFMKDHMDETQRLYLMSAHCVATSNSLTISIMKGYFSKQVRPDMTSDPKKYWEVIDRTTEKVVLPEKWSYSADGEEVTIDEVEPFHEYTVTFLAQAIWDPTQMYNHITNDWGDKEHDIPFDIRKKHSNEFIHDYMEKWLKENPKTDVVRFTTFFYHFTLVFNEEGKEKFVDWFGYSASVSVEALEAFEKEKGYRLRPEHIVDKGYYNSSFRVPSKEYLDFVDFQSKYVAKEAKKLVDKVHEYGKEAMMFLGDNWIGTEPYGKYFASIGMDAVVGSVGGGATLRMISDIEGVKYTEGRFLPYFFPDTFREGNDPTIEARENWVAARRAIMRKPVDRIGYGGYLSLANQFPDFMDYIEYVADEFREIYGKFNRVKPHSGLKVAILNSWGKLRTWQTHMVAHALWYKQIYSYLGIIESLSGASVDVSFISFEDVKKNGIPEDVDVIINAGDQGTAFSGGAEWADEKLVTTLRKWIYEGGGFIGIGEPSANCSG
;
A
#
# COMPACT_ATOMS: atom_id res chain seq x y z
N MET A 1 -17.34 31.22 -23.22
CA MET A 1 -16.50 30.05 -23.56
C MET A 1 -17.30 28.81 -23.22
N GLU A 2 -17.35 27.81 -24.08
CA GLU A 2 -17.88 26.50 -23.69
C GLU A 2 -17.03 25.96 -22.53
N LYS A 3 -17.71 25.48 -21.48
CA LYS A 3 -17.05 24.90 -20.32
C LYS A 3 -16.34 23.62 -20.74
N ARG A 4 -15.05 23.50 -20.43
CA ARG A 4 -14.29 22.27 -20.72
C ARG A 4 -14.85 21.15 -19.84
N LYS A 5 -15.12 20.00 -20.44
CA LYS A 5 -15.59 18.79 -19.74
C LYS A 5 -14.53 17.69 -19.86
N GLY A 6 -14.60 16.73 -18.95
CA GLY A 6 -13.79 15.53 -18.93
C GLY A 6 -12.63 15.55 -17.96
N GLN A 7 -11.89 14.44 -17.96
CA GLN A 7 -10.75 14.17 -17.06
C GLN A 7 -11.10 14.27 -15.58
N LEU A 8 -12.38 14.04 -15.23
CA LEU A 8 -12.89 14.12 -13.88
C LEU A 8 -13.83 12.95 -13.60
N THR A 9 -13.50 12.17 -12.56
CA THR A 9 -14.33 11.08 -12.05
C THR A 9 -15.08 11.53 -10.80
N LEU A 10 -16.41 11.38 -10.80
CA LEU A 10 -17.32 11.79 -9.73
C LEU A 10 -17.88 10.55 -8.99
N PRO A 11 -17.81 10.49 -7.64
CA PRO A 11 -18.51 9.44 -6.91
C PRO A 11 -20.02 9.71 -6.91
N SER A 12 -20.84 8.67 -6.91
CA SER A 12 -22.30 8.77 -6.79
C SER A 12 -22.87 7.57 -6.04
N GLU A 13 -24.09 7.72 -5.55
CA GLU A 13 -24.78 6.73 -4.70
C GLU A 13 -26.24 6.54 -5.11
N ASN A 14 -26.84 5.46 -4.62
CA ASN A 14 -28.25 5.15 -4.83
C ASN A 14 -29.14 6.29 -4.32
N GLY A 15 -30.19 6.63 -5.08
CA GLY A 15 -31.16 7.65 -4.68
C GLY A 15 -30.69 9.11 -4.82
N PHE A 16 -29.59 9.37 -5.54
CA PHE A 16 -28.98 10.71 -5.66
C PHE A 16 -28.86 11.20 -7.13
N LEU A 17 -29.75 10.74 -8.01
CA LEU A 17 -29.65 10.94 -9.46
C LEU A 17 -29.65 12.41 -9.90
N GLU A 18 -30.58 13.24 -9.41
CA GLU A 18 -30.76 14.61 -9.89
C GLU A 18 -29.62 15.53 -9.42
N GLU A 19 -29.18 15.35 -8.18
CA GLU A 19 -28.00 15.99 -7.64
C GLU A 19 -26.75 15.55 -8.39
N THR A 20 -26.60 14.25 -8.69
CA THR A 20 -25.49 13.75 -9.51
C THR A 20 -25.46 14.38 -10.90
N LYS A 21 -26.60 14.51 -11.60
CA LYS A 21 -26.68 15.22 -12.89
C LYS A 21 -26.24 16.68 -12.77
N THR A 22 -26.71 17.36 -11.73
CA THR A 22 -26.39 18.76 -11.47
C THR A 22 -24.89 18.95 -11.23
N ILE A 23 -24.31 18.12 -10.38
CA ILE A 23 -22.88 18.18 -10.03
C ILE A 23 -22.01 17.72 -11.20
N MET A 24 -22.39 16.68 -11.94
CA MET A 24 -21.71 16.24 -13.15
C MET A 24 -21.64 17.37 -14.19
N GLY A 25 -22.74 18.09 -14.40
CA GLY A 25 -22.77 19.27 -15.27
C GLY A 25 -21.91 20.42 -14.73
N LYS A 26 -21.97 20.67 -13.43
CA LYS A 26 -21.22 21.73 -12.75
C LYS A 26 -19.71 21.45 -12.74
N TRP A 27 -19.26 20.24 -12.46
CA TRP A 27 -17.82 19.94 -12.41
C TRP A 27 -17.26 19.49 -13.77
N GLY A 28 -18.14 19.19 -14.73
CA GLY A 28 -17.77 18.68 -16.04
C GLY A 28 -17.22 17.25 -15.98
N ALA A 29 -17.78 16.41 -15.11
CA ALA A 29 -17.37 15.01 -14.96
C ALA A 29 -17.76 14.19 -16.20
N ASP A 30 -16.88 13.27 -16.59
CA ASP A 30 -17.06 12.32 -17.71
C ASP A 30 -16.96 10.86 -17.25
N ALA A 31 -16.79 10.62 -15.95
CA ALA A 31 -16.84 9.29 -15.37
C ALA A 31 -17.57 9.32 -14.02
N LEU A 32 -18.28 8.24 -13.71
CA LEU A 32 -19.03 8.03 -12.48
C LEU A 32 -18.55 6.76 -11.78
N ARG A 33 -18.45 6.79 -10.45
CA ARG A 33 -18.00 5.66 -9.62
C ARG A 33 -18.97 5.43 -8.46
N ASP A 34 -19.19 4.18 -8.07
CA ASP A 34 -19.90 3.86 -6.83
C ASP A 34 -19.23 4.52 -5.60
N SER A 35 -20.02 5.14 -4.73
CA SER A 35 -19.61 5.50 -3.36
C SER A 35 -19.40 4.24 -2.50
N ASP A 36 -18.71 4.39 -1.37
CA ASP A 36 -18.32 3.25 -0.54
C ASP A 36 -19.54 2.57 0.10
N GLY A 37 -19.62 1.25 -0.09
CA GLY A 37 -20.72 0.44 0.43
C GLY A 37 -22.05 0.61 -0.32
N THR A 38 -22.09 1.39 -1.40
CA THR A 38 -23.29 1.59 -2.23
C THR A 38 -23.08 1.01 -3.63
N LYS A 39 -24.13 1.06 -4.45
CA LYS A 39 -24.10 0.73 -5.88
C LYS A 39 -24.81 1.83 -6.66
N LEU A 40 -24.32 2.14 -7.85
CA LEU A 40 -25.00 3.05 -8.76
C LEU A 40 -26.30 2.44 -9.27
N ASP A 41 -27.37 3.25 -9.24
CA ASP A 41 -28.64 2.92 -9.86
C ASP A 41 -28.51 2.84 -11.38
N ASP A 42 -29.38 2.05 -12.02
CA ASP A 42 -29.36 1.90 -13.48
C ASP A 42 -29.56 3.23 -14.21
N ASP A 43 -30.38 4.13 -13.67
CA ASP A 43 -30.59 5.47 -14.22
C ASP A 43 -29.33 6.35 -14.12
N ILE A 44 -28.48 6.14 -13.11
CA ILE A 44 -27.18 6.85 -12.99
C ILE A 44 -26.18 6.26 -14.00
N LYS A 45 -26.21 4.94 -14.20
CA LYS A 45 -25.38 4.24 -15.19
C LYS A 45 -25.74 4.59 -16.64
N ASP A 46 -26.94 5.10 -16.87
CA ASP A 46 -27.41 5.53 -18.21
C ASP A 46 -27.06 7.00 -18.54
N LEU A 47 -26.39 7.70 -17.63
CA LEU A 47 -25.84 9.04 -17.90
C LEU A 47 -24.69 8.95 -18.91
N ASP A 48 -24.46 10.03 -19.66
CA ASP A 48 -23.38 10.17 -20.64
C ASP A 48 -22.01 10.33 -19.95
N ALA A 49 -21.54 9.26 -19.32
CA ALA A 49 -20.29 9.17 -18.58
C ALA A 49 -19.76 7.73 -18.61
N LYS A 50 -18.44 7.55 -18.52
CA LYS A 50 -17.83 6.25 -18.27
C LYS A 50 -18.25 5.72 -16.89
N ILE A 51 -18.66 4.48 -16.80
CA ILE A 51 -19.08 3.86 -15.55
C ILE A 51 -17.93 3.03 -14.95
N TYR A 52 -17.46 3.48 -13.79
CA TYR A 52 -16.42 2.82 -13.00
C TYR A 52 -17.11 1.99 -11.93
N THR A 53 -16.90 0.69 -11.94
CA THR A 53 -17.48 -0.19 -10.92
C THR A 53 -16.39 -0.76 -10.04
N THR A 54 -16.54 -0.55 -8.74
CA THR A 54 -15.58 -1.05 -7.74
C THR A 54 -15.66 -2.57 -7.66
N TYR A 55 -14.52 -3.24 -7.77
CA TYR A 55 -14.40 -4.70 -7.69
C TYR A 55 -13.43 -5.10 -6.58
N PHE A 56 -13.90 -5.94 -5.65
CA PHE A 56 -13.12 -6.52 -4.58
C PHE A 56 -12.81 -7.97 -4.93
N VAL A 57 -11.53 -8.34 -5.03
CA VAL A 57 -11.14 -9.68 -5.52
C VAL A 57 -11.18 -10.72 -4.41
N SER A 58 -10.59 -10.40 -3.26
CA SER A 58 -10.31 -11.38 -2.18
C SER A 58 -11.09 -11.12 -0.90
N ARG A 59 -12.26 -10.47 -0.99
CA ARG A 59 -13.20 -10.21 0.12
C ARG A 59 -14.62 -9.94 -0.39
N GLY A 60 -15.59 -9.81 0.53
CA GLY A 60 -16.99 -9.50 0.18
C GLY A 60 -17.81 -10.71 -0.27
N HIS A 61 -17.28 -11.93 -0.06
CA HIS A 61 -17.89 -13.20 -0.45
C HIS A 61 -17.99 -14.15 0.74
N ASN A 62 -18.63 -13.69 1.82
CA ASN A 62 -18.76 -14.48 3.05
C ASN A 62 -19.49 -15.81 2.86
N ASP A 63 -20.43 -15.89 1.90
CA ASP A 63 -21.12 -17.15 1.59
C ASP A 63 -20.15 -18.23 1.08
N PHE A 64 -19.13 -17.84 0.29
CA PHE A 64 -18.04 -18.73 -0.10
C PHE A 64 -17.12 -19.03 1.10
N MET A 65 -16.77 -18.00 1.87
CA MET A 65 -15.79 -18.17 2.96
C MET A 65 -16.28 -18.98 4.15
N LYS A 66 -17.58 -18.99 4.43
CA LYS A 66 -18.17 -19.83 5.48
C LYS A 66 -17.88 -21.32 5.26
N ASP A 67 -17.75 -21.74 4.00
CA ASP A 67 -17.45 -23.13 3.62
C ASP A 67 -15.93 -23.41 3.47
N HIS A 68 -15.09 -22.37 3.46
CA HIS A 68 -13.64 -22.45 3.16
C HIS A 68 -12.78 -21.63 4.13
N MET A 69 -13.10 -21.64 5.43
CA MET A 69 -12.38 -20.87 6.46
C MET A 69 -10.88 -21.22 6.59
N ASP A 70 -10.46 -22.40 6.13
CA ASP A 70 -9.06 -22.82 6.07
C ASP A 70 -8.25 -22.08 4.98
N GLU A 71 -8.95 -21.45 4.03
CA GLU A 71 -8.36 -20.65 2.94
C GLU A 71 -8.29 -19.14 3.23
N THR A 72 -8.58 -18.73 4.48
CA THR A 72 -8.40 -17.34 4.91
C THR A 72 -6.95 -16.86 4.77
N GLN A 73 -6.78 -15.55 4.57
CA GLN A 73 -5.44 -14.95 4.54
C GLN A 73 -4.71 -15.15 5.85
N ARG A 74 -3.39 -15.26 5.78
CA ARG A 74 -2.53 -15.40 6.96
C ARG A 74 -1.51 -14.28 7.04
N LEU A 75 -1.08 -14.03 8.26
CA LEU A 75 0.00 -13.11 8.58
C LEU A 75 0.86 -13.69 9.71
N TYR A 76 2.14 -13.35 9.70
CA TYR A 76 2.98 -13.59 10.89
C TYR A 76 2.79 -12.47 11.90
N LEU A 77 2.53 -12.84 13.15
CA LEU A 77 2.45 -11.96 14.31
C LEU A 77 3.50 -12.37 15.35
N MET A 78 3.88 -11.43 16.20
CA MET A 78 4.83 -11.67 17.30
C MET A 78 4.18 -11.31 18.64
N SER A 79 4.36 -12.15 19.66
CA SER A 79 3.97 -11.81 21.01
C SER A 79 4.74 -10.58 21.52
N ALA A 80 4.26 -9.98 22.61
CA ALA A 80 5.12 -9.07 23.38
C ALA A 80 6.39 -9.79 23.87
N HIS A 81 7.43 -9.02 24.18
CA HIS A 81 8.60 -9.52 24.90
C HIS A 81 8.16 -9.92 26.31
N CYS A 82 8.48 -11.15 26.71
CA CYS A 82 8.14 -11.70 28.02
C CYS A 82 9.41 -12.14 28.74
N VAL A 83 9.67 -11.57 29.91
CA VAL A 83 10.82 -11.92 30.74
C VAL A 83 10.49 -13.20 31.52
N ALA A 84 11.31 -14.23 31.37
CA ALA A 84 11.25 -15.40 32.23
C ALA A 84 11.71 -15.03 33.65
N THR A 85 10.94 -15.33 34.69
CA THR A 85 11.35 -15.15 36.10
C THR A 85 11.64 -16.48 36.79
N SER A 86 11.46 -17.58 36.06
CA SER A 86 11.69 -18.96 36.50
C SER A 86 12.27 -19.77 35.32
N ASN A 87 12.41 -21.08 35.49
CA ASN A 87 12.88 -21.99 34.44
C ASN A 87 11.79 -22.41 33.43
N SER A 88 10.57 -21.88 33.57
CA SER A 88 9.46 -22.03 32.62
C SER A 88 8.79 -20.67 32.40
N LEU A 89 8.26 -20.46 31.19
CA LEU A 89 7.56 -19.24 30.81
C LEU A 89 6.35 -19.57 29.93
N THR A 90 5.17 -19.07 30.31
CA THR A 90 3.97 -19.15 29.48
C THR A 90 3.69 -17.77 28.87
N ILE A 91 3.48 -17.73 27.56
CA ILE A 91 3.23 -16.53 26.77
C ILE A 91 1.85 -16.64 26.12
N SER A 92 0.94 -15.72 26.45
CA SER A 92 -0.31 -15.54 25.70
C SER A 92 -0.03 -14.79 24.41
N ILE A 93 -0.18 -15.48 23.28
CA ILE A 93 0.29 -14.97 21.97
C ILE A 93 -0.67 -13.94 21.38
N MET A 94 -1.95 -14.01 21.73
CA MET A 94 -2.99 -13.09 21.27
C MET A 94 -3.10 -11.81 22.12
N LYS A 95 -2.38 -11.73 23.24
CA LYS A 95 -2.37 -10.54 24.09
C LYS A 95 -1.96 -9.29 23.30
N GLY A 96 -2.82 -8.29 23.32
CA GLY A 96 -2.64 -7.01 22.64
C GLY A 96 -3.06 -7.02 21.17
N TYR A 97 -3.70 -8.08 20.67
CA TYR A 97 -4.25 -8.17 19.32
C TYR A 97 -5.78 -8.17 19.33
N PHE A 98 -6.39 -7.65 18.25
CA PHE A 98 -7.84 -7.63 18.13
C PHE A 98 -8.38 -9.00 17.71
N SER A 99 -9.02 -9.70 18.65
CA SER A 99 -9.57 -11.06 18.42
C SER A 99 -10.70 -11.12 17.39
N LYS A 100 -11.30 -9.97 17.02
CA LYS A 100 -12.25 -9.87 15.90
C LYS A 100 -11.56 -9.76 14.54
N GLN A 101 -10.29 -9.34 14.50
CA GLN A 101 -9.54 -9.20 13.25
C GLN A 101 -8.77 -10.48 12.92
N VAL A 102 -8.11 -11.07 13.91
CA VAL A 102 -7.18 -12.18 13.73
C VAL A 102 -7.35 -13.22 14.83
N ARG A 103 -6.96 -14.47 14.52
CA ARG A 103 -6.85 -15.58 15.47
C ARG A 103 -5.65 -16.47 15.13
N PRO A 104 -5.08 -17.24 16.07
CA PRO A 104 -3.98 -18.15 15.75
C PRO A 104 -4.37 -19.15 14.65
N ASP A 105 -3.44 -19.48 13.77
CA ASP A 105 -3.68 -20.49 12.74
C ASP A 105 -3.69 -21.90 13.34
N MET A 106 -4.85 -22.54 13.28
CA MET A 106 -5.09 -23.88 13.82
C MET A 106 -4.93 -24.99 12.78
N THR A 107 -4.66 -24.63 11.52
CA THR A 107 -4.62 -25.57 10.39
C THR A 107 -3.21 -25.99 9.97
N SER A 108 -2.20 -25.31 10.50
CA SER A 108 -0.79 -25.51 10.16
C SER A 108 -0.02 -25.96 11.40
N ASP A 109 0.99 -26.82 11.23
CA ASP A 109 1.84 -27.29 12.33
C ASP A 109 2.63 -26.13 12.96
N PRO A 110 2.36 -25.75 14.22
CA PRO A 110 3.09 -24.70 14.91
C PRO A 110 4.59 -25.00 15.00
N LYS A 111 4.99 -26.27 15.15
CA LYS A 111 6.41 -26.65 15.28
C LYS A 111 7.21 -26.42 14.02
N LYS A 112 6.54 -26.45 12.86
CA LYS A 112 7.15 -26.15 11.57
C LYS A 112 7.15 -24.66 11.30
N TYR A 113 6.04 -23.97 11.53
CA TYR A 113 5.83 -22.61 11.02
C TYR A 113 5.96 -21.49 12.04
N TRP A 114 6.00 -21.79 13.34
CA TRP A 114 6.18 -20.79 14.39
C TRP A 114 7.62 -20.83 14.90
N GLU A 115 8.05 -19.77 15.56
CA GLU A 115 9.40 -19.65 16.09
C GLU A 115 9.36 -19.03 17.49
N VAL A 116 10.06 -19.65 18.43
CA VAL A 116 10.26 -19.10 19.77
C VAL A 116 11.72 -18.65 19.84
N ILE A 117 11.95 -17.40 20.23
CA ILE A 117 13.29 -16.80 20.26
C ILE A 117 13.55 -16.24 21.65
N ASP A 118 14.69 -16.63 22.23
CA ASP A 118 15.32 -15.91 23.32
C ASP A 118 15.93 -14.64 22.74
N ARG A 119 15.29 -13.50 22.99
CA ARG A 119 15.69 -12.18 22.50
C ARG A 119 16.94 -11.63 23.20
N THR A 120 17.32 -12.19 24.33
CA THR A 120 18.55 -11.82 25.05
C THR A 120 19.78 -12.35 24.35
N THR A 121 19.69 -13.58 23.82
CA THR A 121 20.81 -14.25 23.13
C THR A 121 20.62 -14.37 21.62
N GLU A 122 19.46 -13.94 21.11
CA GLU A 122 19.02 -14.08 19.72
C GLU A 122 19.02 -15.54 19.22
N LYS A 123 18.86 -16.49 20.14
CA LYS A 123 18.83 -17.92 19.83
C LYS A 123 17.40 -18.43 19.71
N VAL A 124 17.18 -19.25 18.67
CA VAL A 124 15.93 -19.98 18.48
C VAL A 124 15.84 -21.09 19.51
N VAL A 125 14.71 -21.17 20.22
CA VAL A 125 14.39 -22.25 21.14
C VAL A 125 13.93 -23.46 20.33
N LEU A 126 14.49 -24.63 20.66
CA LEU A 126 14.19 -25.86 19.94
C LEU A 126 12.69 -26.22 20.03
N PRO A 127 12.08 -26.74 18.94
CA PRO A 127 10.65 -27.08 18.91
C PRO A 127 10.18 -27.99 20.04
N GLU A 128 11.01 -28.92 20.51
CA GLU A 128 10.73 -29.84 21.61
C GLU A 128 10.67 -29.19 22.99
N LYS A 129 11.19 -27.96 23.15
CA LYS A 129 11.24 -27.24 24.43
C LYS A 129 10.06 -26.29 24.66
N TRP A 130 9.04 -26.34 23.80
CA TRP A 130 7.83 -25.57 24.02
C TRP A 130 6.59 -26.37 23.62
N SER A 131 5.42 -25.90 23.97
CA SER A 131 4.12 -26.46 23.54
C SER A 131 3.11 -25.34 23.35
N TYR A 132 2.12 -25.56 22.47
CA TYR A 132 1.03 -24.61 22.22
C TYR A 132 -0.28 -25.20 22.73
N SER A 133 -1.02 -24.42 23.52
CA SER A 133 -2.36 -24.74 24.00
C SER A 133 -3.39 -23.94 23.20
N ALA A 134 -4.24 -24.65 22.46
CA ALA A 134 -5.32 -24.06 21.68
C ALA A 134 -6.38 -23.36 22.55
N ASP A 135 -6.75 -23.99 23.67
CA ASP A 135 -7.82 -23.50 24.55
C ASP A 135 -7.42 -22.19 25.27
N GLY A 136 -6.13 -22.01 25.53
CA GLY A 136 -5.59 -20.82 26.18
C GLY A 136 -4.99 -19.79 25.22
N GLU A 137 -4.77 -20.16 23.95
CA GLU A 137 -3.97 -19.38 22.99
C GLU A 137 -2.59 -19.00 23.60
N GLU A 138 -1.94 -20.00 24.20
CA GLU A 138 -0.73 -19.84 25.00
C GLU A 138 0.38 -20.77 24.53
N VAL A 139 1.62 -20.27 24.57
CA VAL A 139 2.82 -21.08 24.38
C VAL A 139 3.57 -21.18 25.70
N THR A 140 3.76 -22.41 26.17
CA THR A 140 4.62 -22.71 27.33
C THR A 140 5.99 -23.13 26.84
N ILE A 141 7.03 -22.49 27.36
CA ILE A 141 8.44 -22.75 27.05
C ILE A 141 9.08 -23.33 28.31
N ASP A 142 9.67 -24.50 28.16
CA ASP A 142 10.37 -25.23 29.22
C ASP A 142 11.87 -24.97 29.13
N GLU A 143 12.57 -25.09 30.26
CA GLU A 143 14.02 -24.90 30.35
C GLU A 143 14.50 -23.53 29.85
N VAL A 144 13.74 -22.47 30.13
CA VAL A 144 14.15 -21.09 29.85
C VAL A 144 15.17 -20.61 30.88
N GLU A 145 16.11 -19.78 30.44
CA GLU A 145 17.02 -19.07 31.33
C GLU A 145 16.28 -17.94 32.06
N PRO A 146 16.29 -17.90 33.41
CA PRO A 146 15.71 -16.80 34.16
C PRO A 146 16.32 -15.45 33.78
N PHE A 147 15.47 -14.44 33.74
CA PHE A 147 15.73 -13.05 33.36
C PHE A 147 16.09 -12.82 31.89
N HIS A 148 15.94 -13.82 31.04
CA HIS A 148 15.95 -13.63 29.59
C HIS A 148 14.56 -13.23 29.09
N GLU A 149 14.53 -12.44 28.01
CA GLU A 149 13.32 -12.10 27.26
C GLU A 149 13.05 -13.12 26.15
N TYR A 150 11.81 -13.53 26.00
CA TYR A 150 11.37 -14.45 24.96
C TYR A 150 10.19 -13.85 24.18
N THR A 151 10.11 -14.23 22.91
CA THR A 151 8.95 -13.94 22.05
C THR A 151 8.55 -15.18 21.28
N VAL A 152 7.26 -15.26 20.92
CA VAL A 152 6.73 -16.23 19.98
C VAL A 152 6.31 -15.51 18.72
N THR A 153 6.82 -15.96 17.58
CA THR A 153 6.31 -15.60 16.26
C THR A 153 5.39 -16.70 15.76
N PHE A 154 4.15 -16.36 15.45
CA PHE A 154 3.10 -17.31 15.11
C PHE A 154 2.35 -16.90 13.85
N LEU A 155 1.83 -17.88 13.11
CA LEU A 155 0.88 -17.63 12.02
C LEU A 155 -0.50 -17.33 12.62
N ALA A 156 -1.13 -16.28 12.13
CA ALA A 156 -2.50 -15.91 12.44
C ALA A 156 -3.35 -15.92 11.16
N GLN A 157 -4.59 -16.36 11.27
CA GLN A 157 -5.62 -16.20 10.25
C GLN A 157 -6.28 -14.82 10.38
N ALA A 158 -6.43 -14.12 9.27
CA ALA A 158 -7.24 -12.91 9.18
C ALA A 158 -8.71 -13.30 8.99
N ILE A 159 -9.56 -12.91 9.93
CA ILE A 159 -11.01 -13.20 9.93
C ILE A 159 -11.87 -11.95 9.72
N TRP A 160 -11.24 -10.78 9.57
CA TRP A 160 -11.88 -9.54 9.15
C TRP A 160 -10.92 -8.74 8.27
N ASP A 161 -11.35 -8.40 7.07
CA ASP A 161 -10.58 -7.58 6.13
C ASP A 161 -10.23 -6.21 6.74
N PRO A 162 -8.95 -5.80 6.76
CA PRO A 162 -8.54 -4.59 7.46
C PRO A 162 -9.16 -3.30 6.92
N THR A 163 -9.35 -3.16 5.60
CA THR A 163 -9.99 -1.97 5.00
C THR A 163 -11.48 -1.94 5.33
N GLN A 164 -12.17 -3.08 5.18
CA GLN A 164 -13.60 -3.16 5.52
C GLN A 164 -13.81 -2.89 7.02
N MET A 165 -12.95 -3.42 7.88
CA MET A 165 -12.96 -3.15 9.32
C MET A 165 -12.77 -1.67 9.63
N TYR A 166 -11.77 -1.02 9.02
CA TYR A 166 -11.56 0.43 9.18
C TYR A 166 -12.80 1.22 8.79
N ASN A 167 -13.39 0.93 7.62
CA ASN A 167 -14.58 1.62 7.15
C ASN A 167 -15.80 1.34 8.04
N HIS A 168 -15.97 0.11 8.50
CA HIS A 168 -17.06 -0.30 9.39
C HIS A 168 -16.99 0.44 10.72
N ILE A 169 -15.81 0.51 11.35
CA ILE A 169 -15.61 1.20 12.63
C ILE A 169 -15.75 2.72 12.44
N THR A 170 -15.16 3.28 11.39
CA THR A 170 -15.15 4.74 11.14
C THR A 170 -16.55 5.29 10.83
N ASN A 171 -17.36 4.53 10.10
CA ASN A 171 -18.71 4.95 9.69
C ASN A 171 -19.83 4.35 10.55
N ASP A 172 -19.49 3.62 11.62
CA ASP A 172 -20.43 2.94 12.51
C ASP A 172 -21.49 2.11 11.76
N TRP A 173 -21.04 1.14 10.96
CA TRP A 173 -21.94 0.29 10.16
C TRP A 173 -22.77 -0.71 10.97
N GLY A 174 -22.72 -0.67 12.32
CA GLY A 174 -23.55 -1.50 13.21
C GLY A 174 -23.38 -3.00 12.98
N ASP A 175 -24.47 -3.72 12.78
CA ASP A 175 -24.47 -5.19 12.65
C ASP A 175 -24.12 -5.69 11.23
N LYS A 176 -23.59 -4.83 10.35
CA LYS A 176 -23.17 -5.24 9.01
C LYS A 176 -22.11 -6.33 9.09
N GLU A 177 -22.34 -7.44 8.38
CA GLU A 177 -21.43 -8.58 8.39
C GLU A 177 -19.99 -8.18 8.02
N HIS A 178 -19.02 -8.76 8.72
CA HIS A 178 -17.59 -8.48 8.53
C HIS A 178 -17.06 -9.26 7.34
N ASP A 179 -16.48 -8.58 6.36
CA ASP A 179 -15.89 -9.26 5.19
C ASP A 179 -14.71 -10.13 5.64
N ILE A 180 -14.75 -11.42 5.29
CA ILE A 180 -13.66 -12.37 5.56
C ILE A 180 -12.69 -12.38 4.37
N PRO A 181 -11.40 -12.06 4.53
CA PRO A 181 -10.44 -12.05 3.44
C PRO A 181 -9.89 -13.46 3.17
N PHE A 182 -9.59 -13.77 1.90
CA PHE A 182 -9.12 -15.09 1.50
C PHE A 182 -7.87 -15.11 0.61
N ASP A 183 -7.07 -16.17 0.74
CA ASP A 183 -5.80 -16.33 0.06
C ASP A 183 -5.99 -17.04 -1.28
N ILE A 184 -5.82 -16.30 -2.37
CA ILE A 184 -5.96 -16.80 -3.74
C ILE A 184 -4.89 -17.81 -4.15
N ARG A 185 -3.91 -18.10 -3.29
CA ARG A 185 -2.96 -19.20 -3.47
C ARG A 185 -3.56 -20.56 -3.09
N LYS A 186 -4.65 -20.55 -2.33
CA LYS A 186 -5.44 -21.72 -2.02
C LYS A 186 -6.33 -22.08 -3.19
N LYS A 187 -6.60 -23.37 -3.34
CA LYS A 187 -7.18 -23.93 -4.56
C LYS A 187 -8.59 -23.41 -4.79
N HIS A 188 -9.48 -23.50 -3.79
CA HIS A 188 -10.88 -23.13 -3.97
C HIS A 188 -11.03 -21.62 -4.17
N SER A 189 -10.22 -20.82 -3.46
CA SER A 189 -10.16 -19.37 -3.58
C SER A 189 -9.68 -18.94 -4.96
N ASN A 190 -8.66 -19.60 -5.52
CA ASN A 190 -8.17 -19.29 -6.87
C ASN A 190 -9.24 -19.60 -7.93
N GLU A 191 -9.88 -20.77 -7.85
CA GLU A 191 -10.96 -21.17 -8.75
C GLU A 191 -12.12 -20.17 -8.65
N PHE A 192 -12.54 -19.83 -7.42
CA PHE A 192 -13.64 -18.91 -7.14
C PHE A 192 -13.43 -17.52 -7.74
N ILE A 193 -12.26 -16.89 -7.56
CA ILE A 193 -12.05 -15.52 -8.07
C ILE A 193 -12.14 -15.43 -9.60
N HIS A 194 -11.75 -16.49 -10.30
CA HIS A 194 -11.78 -16.54 -11.76
C HIS A 194 -13.20 -16.79 -12.27
N ASP A 195 -13.91 -17.74 -11.68
CA ASP A 195 -15.29 -18.05 -12.03
C ASP A 195 -16.22 -16.87 -11.69
N TYR A 196 -16.01 -16.25 -10.53
CA TYR A 196 -16.80 -15.09 -10.10
C TYR A 196 -16.53 -13.86 -10.97
N MET A 197 -15.29 -13.60 -11.38
CA MET A 197 -14.98 -12.51 -12.32
C MET A 197 -15.78 -12.65 -13.62
N GLU A 198 -15.81 -13.85 -14.21
CA GLU A 198 -16.56 -14.07 -15.45
C GLU A 198 -18.07 -13.86 -15.24
N LYS A 199 -18.63 -14.39 -14.15
CA LYS A 199 -20.03 -14.18 -13.79
C LYS A 199 -20.34 -12.70 -13.61
N TRP A 200 -19.52 -12.00 -12.83
CA TRP A 200 -19.69 -10.59 -12.52
C TRP A 200 -19.63 -9.72 -13.79
N LEU A 201 -18.71 -10.00 -14.72
CA LEU A 201 -18.62 -9.27 -15.98
C LEU A 201 -19.88 -9.41 -16.85
N LYS A 202 -20.51 -10.60 -16.86
CA LYS A 202 -21.79 -10.83 -17.53
C LYS A 202 -22.94 -10.07 -16.86
N GLU A 203 -22.93 -9.99 -15.54
CA GLU A 203 -23.97 -9.33 -14.74
C GLU A 203 -23.82 -7.80 -14.70
N ASN A 204 -22.69 -7.25 -15.11
CA ASN A 204 -22.41 -5.80 -15.12
C ASN A 204 -22.12 -5.28 -16.55
N PRO A 205 -23.09 -5.36 -17.48
CA PRO A 205 -22.88 -4.96 -18.87
C PRO A 205 -22.58 -3.47 -19.03
N LYS A 206 -23.16 -2.61 -18.18
CA LYS A 206 -23.01 -1.15 -18.21
C LYS A 206 -21.67 -0.64 -17.65
N THR A 207 -20.82 -1.50 -17.09
CA THR A 207 -19.49 -1.09 -16.60
C THR A 207 -18.53 -0.86 -17.75
N ASP A 208 -17.88 0.29 -17.83
CA ASP A 208 -16.81 0.56 -18.78
C ASP A 208 -15.44 0.25 -18.18
N VAL A 209 -15.26 0.54 -16.89
CA VAL A 209 -13.99 0.38 -16.17
C VAL A 209 -14.19 -0.47 -14.92
N VAL A 210 -13.48 -1.59 -14.86
CA VAL A 210 -13.39 -2.43 -13.66
C VAL A 210 -12.32 -1.85 -12.77
N ARG A 211 -12.74 -1.21 -11.66
CA ARG A 211 -11.85 -0.60 -10.68
C ARG A 211 -11.52 -1.62 -9.59
N PHE A 212 -10.48 -2.40 -9.81
CA PHE A 212 -9.88 -3.28 -8.83
C PHE A 212 -9.47 -2.47 -7.59
N THR A 213 -10.08 -2.76 -6.44
CA THR A 213 -9.86 -2.05 -5.16
C THR A 213 -9.52 -3.02 -4.02
N THR A 214 -8.44 -3.78 -4.08
CA THR A 214 -7.39 -3.77 -5.14
C THR A 214 -7.28 -5.16 -5.75
N PHE A 215 -6.28 -5.95 -5.35
CA PHE A 215 -6.14 -7.33 -5.79
C PHE A 215 -6.20 -8.25 -4.57
N PHE A 216 -5.08 -8.86 -4.19
CA PHE A 216 -5.08 -10.05 -3.36
C PHE A 216 -4.67 -9.74 -1.93
N TYR A 217 -3.49 -9.17 -1.71
CA TYR A 217 -2.90 -9.09 -0.36
C TYR A 217 -2.92 -7.66 0.16
N HIS A 218 -3.48 -7.49 1.35
CA HIS A 218 -3.55 -6.22 2.05
C HIS A 218 -2.16 -5.75 2.50
N PHE A 219 -1.93 -4.44 2.53
CA PHE A 219 -0.77 -3.89 3.24
C PHE A 219 -0.85 -4.23 4.73
N THR A 220 0.26 -4.12 5.45
CA THR A 220 0.27 -4.54 6.85
C THR A 220 -0.56 -3.55 7.68
N LEU A 221 -1.68 -4.00 8.23
CA LEU A 221 -2.56 -3.20 9.08
C LEU A 221 -3.19 -4.10 10.15
N VAL A 222 -2.75 -3.92 11.39
CA VAL A 222 -3.15 -4.77 12.52
C VAL A 222 -3.67 -3.91 13.65
N PHE A 223 -4.73 -4.38 14.32
CA PHE A 223 -5.44 -3.67 15.37
C PHE A 223 -5.19 -4.30 16.75
N ASN A 224 -5.31 -3.47 17.78
CA ASN A 224 -5.15 -3.85 19.19
C ASN A 224 -6.50 -4.29 19.81
N GLU A 225 -6.48 -4.72 21.06
CA GLU A 225 -7.66 -5.20 21.79
C GLU A 225 -8.81 -4.17 21.87
N GLU A 226 -8.53 -2.88 21.71
CA GLU A 226 -9.52 -1.80 21.70
C GLU A 226 -10.11 -1.52 20.31
N GLY A 227 -9.73 -2.28 19.28
CA GLY A 227 -10.14 -2.00 17.91
C GLY A 227 -9.51 -0.71 17.35
N LYS A 228 -8.31 -0.33 17.84
CA LYS A 228 -7.50 0.76 17.29
C LYS A 228 -6.28 0.21 16.56
N GLU A 229 -5.72 0.98 15.64
CA GLU A 229 -4.47 0.62 14.96
C GLU A 229 -3.37 0.29 15.99
N LYS A 230 -2.82 -0.92 15.90
CA LYS A 230 -1.66 -1.39 16.67
C LYS A 230 -0.37 -1.06 15.93
N PHE A 231 -0.34 -1.36 14.63
CA PHE A 231 0.73 -0.97 13.72
C PHE A 231 0.24 -1.03 12.27
N VAL A 232 0.89 -0.22 11.43
CA VAL A 232 0.63 -0.12 9.99
C VAL A 232 1.95 0.03 9.24
N ASP A 233 2.05 -0.64 8.09
CA ASP A 233 3.01 -0.33 7.04
C ASP A 233 2.29 -0.48 5.69
N TRP A 234 2.13 0.65 5.00
CA TRP A 234 1.47 0.69 3.70
C TRP A 234 2.20 -0.11 2.60
N PHE A 235 3.47 -0.45 2.83
CA PHE A 235 4.31 -1.29 1.95
C PHE A 235 4.54 -2.70 2.49
N GLY A 236 4.02 -3.00 3.68
CA GLY A 236 4.39 -4.19 4.43
C GLY A 236 3.79 -5.47 3.85
N TYR A 237 4.64 -6.51 3.73
CA TYR A 237 4.28 -7.82 3.16
C TYR A 237 3.75 -8.83 4.19
N SER A 238 3.58 -8.45 5.46
CA SER A 238 3.27 -9.39 6.55
C SER A 238 1.96 -10.15 6.34
N ALA A 239 0.98 -9.57 5.65
CA ALA A 239 -0.31 -10.20 5.31
C ALA A 239 -0.34 -10.89 3.93
N SER A 240 0.84 -11.21 3.37
CA SER A 240 0.99 -11.92 2.09
C SER A 240 1.65 -13.30 2.23
N VAL A 241 1.66 -13.84 3.44
CA VAL A 241 2.24 -15.15 3.75
C VAL A 241 1.15 -16.22 3.87
N SER A 242 1.51 -17.45 3.50
CA SER A 242 0.73 -18.67 3.77
C SER A 242 1.67 -19.86 3.75
N VAL A 243 1.22 -21.02 4.25
CA VAL A 243 2.02 -22.26 4.18
C VAL A 243 2.40 -22.56 2.73
N GLU A 244 1.46 -22.43 1.79
CA GLU A 244 1.69 -22.63 0.36
C GLU A 244 2.68 -21.61 -0.21
N ALA A 245 2.68 -20.38 0.27
CA ALA A 245 3.65 -19.37 -0.15
C ALA A 245 5.05 -19.70 0.36
N LEU A 246 5.17 -20.10 1.63
CA LEU A 246 6.45 -20.47 2.26
C LEU A 246 7.08 -21.72 1.63
N GLU A 247 6.28 -22.76 1.37
CA GLU A 247 6.77 -23.98 0.73
C GLU A 247 7.14 -23.75 -0.75
N ALA A 248 6.37 -22.93 -1.47
CA ALA A 248 6.72 -22.57 -2.84
C ALA A 248 7.97 -21.67 -2.91
N PHE A 249 8.15 -20.78 -1.94
CA PHE A 249 9.37 -19.98 -1.81
C PHE A 249 10.58 -20.89 -1.58
N GLU A 250 10.50 -21.83 -0.64
CA GLU A 250 11.57 -22.78 -0.34
C GLU A 250 11.95 -23.60 -1.58
N LYS A 251 10.95 -24.05 -2.34
CA LYS A 251 11.16 -24.77 -3.61
C LYS A 251 11.82 -23.91 -4.69
N GLU A 252 11.47 -22.63 -4.83
CA GLU A 252 12.01 -21.74 -5.87
C GLU A 252 13.39 -21.20 -5.52
N LYS A 253 13.62 -20.82 -4.26
CA LYS A 253 14.85 -20.16 -3.80
C LYS A 253 15.88 -21.11 -3.21
N GLY A 254 15.48 -22.35 -2.88
CA GLY A 254 16.37 -23.39 -2.37
C GLY A 254 16.69 -23.27 -0.88
N TYR A 255 15.97 -22.42 -0.13
CA TYR A 255 16.10 -22.30 1.32
C TYR A 255 14.79 -21.87 1.96
N ARG A 256 14.59 -22.27 3.22
CA ARG A 256 13.39 -21.95 3.99
C ARG A 256 13.41 -20.50 4.50
N LEU A 257 12.30 -19.79 4.29
CA LEU A 257 12.09 -18.49 4.91
C LEU A 257 11.69 -18.69 6.39
N ARG A 258 12.43 -18.07 7.32
CA ARG A 258 12.10 -18.08 8.75
C ARG A 258 10.97 -17.09 9.05
N PRO A 259 10.13 -17.35 10.06
CA PRO A 259 9.21 -16.34 10.59
C PRO A 259 9.90 -15.03 10.94
N GLU A 260 11.11 -15.09 11.50
CA GLU A 260 11.92 -13.91 11.83
C GLU A 260 12.28 -13.04 10.61
N HIS A 261 12.40 -13.63 9.41
CA HIS A 261 12.64 -12.84 8.18
C HIS A 261 11.40 -12.04 7.74
N ILE A 262 10.23 -12.28 8.33
CA ILE A 262 8.98 -11.53 8.09
C ILE A 262 8.67 -10.57 9.25
N VAL A 263 8.73 -11.04 10.50
CA VAL A 263 8.39 -10.17 11.65
C VAL A 263 9.52 -9.23 12.06
N ASP A 264 10.77 -9.52 11.71
CA ASP A 264 11.96 -8.69 11.95
C ASP A 264 11.94 -8.06 13.35
N LYS A 265 12.04 -8.89 14.41
CA LYS A 265 12.03 -8.43 15.82
C LYS A 265 10.83 -7.56 16.22
N GLY A 266 9.71 -7.67 15.52
CA GLY A 266 8.51 -6.84 15.76
C GLY A 266 8.49 -5.51 15.00
N TYR A 267 9.47 -5.25 14.14
CA TYR A 267 9.42 -4.15 13.17
C TYR A 267 8.60 -4.49 11.92
N TYR A 268 8.26 -5.78 11.72
CA TYR A 268 7.44 -6.29 10.62
C TYR A 268 7.95 -5.90 9.23
N ASN A 269 9.29 -5.86 9.09
CA ASN A 269 9.99 -5.34 7.92
C ASN A 269 9.44 -3.98 7.45
N SER A 270 9.17 -3.08 8.39
CA SER A 270 8.83 -1.68 8.08
C SER A 270 9.75 -1.17 6.98
N SER A 271 9.22 -0.41 6.01
CA SER A 271 10.03 0.18 4.93
C SER A 271 11.23 1.02 5.41
N PHE A 272 11.27 1.41 6.68
CA PHE A 272 12.40 2.08 7.34
C PHE A 272 13.54 1.13 7.75
N ARG A 273 13.31 -0.18 7.86
CA ARG A 273 14.31 -1.18 8.19
C ARG A 273 15.15 -1.49 6.96
N VAL A 274 16.48 -1.55 7.13
CA VAL A 274 17.36 -2.02 6.06
C VAL A 274 16.94 -3.46 5.70
N PRO A 275 16.42 -3.69 4.48
CA PRO A 275 15.81 -4.98 4.16
C PRO A 275 16.89 -6.06 4.06
N SER A 276 16.63 -7.22 4.66
CA SER A 276 17.50 -8.39 4.51
C SER A 276 17.42 -8.96 3.09
N LYS A 277 18.43 -9.74 2.71
CA LYS A 277 18.41 -10.46 1.43
C LYS A 277 17.18 -11.37 1.34
N GLU A 278 16.86 -12.07 2.43
CA GLU A 278 15.74 -13.01 2.50
C GLU A 278 14.40 -12.33 2.31
N TYR A 279 14.23 -11.13 2.88
CA TYR A 279 13.03 -10.34 2.70
C TYR A 279 12.91 -9.81 1.26
N LEU A 280 14.00 -9.30 0.68
CA LEU A 280 14.01 -8.87 -0.73
C LEU A 280 13.72 -10.03 -1.70
N ASP A 281 14.26 -11.22 -1.41
CA ASP A 281 13.95 -12.44 -2.18
C ASP A 281 12.47 -12.81 -2.07
N PHE A 282 11.84 -12.61 -0.91
CA PHE A 282 10.41 -12.85 -0.71
C PHE A 282 9.55 -11.82 -1.43
N VAL A 283 9.90 -10.53 -1.37
CA VAL A 283 9.22 -9.46 -2.12
C VAL A 283 9.24 -9.79 -3.62
N ASP A 284 10.41 -10.11 -4.20
CA ASP A 284 10.52 -10.47 -5.62
C ASP A 284 9.68 -11.72 -5.99
N PHE A 285 9.75 -12.76 -5.15
CA PHE A 285 8.97 -13.99 -5.32
C PHE A 285 7.46 -13.72 -5.29
N GLN A 286 7.00 -12.96 -4.31
CA GLN A 286 5.59 -12.66 -4.12
C GLN A 286 5.08 -11.74 -5.24
N SER A 287 5.86 -10.75 -5.67
CA SER A 287 5.47 -9.86 -6.77
C SER A 287 5.31 -10.59 -8.09
N LYS A 288 6.20 -11.56 -8.37
CA LYS A 288 6.08 -12.41 -9.56
C LYS A 288 4.79 -13.22 -9.57
N TYR A 289 4.42 -13.78 -8.41
CA TYR A 289 3.17 -14.53 -8.24
C TYR A 289 1.94 -13.62 -8.45
N VAL A 290 1.90 -12.48 -7.75
CA VAL A 290 0.79 -11.53 -7.83
C VAL A 290 0.61 -11.00 -9.24
N ALA A 291 1.69 -10.61 -9.93
CA ALA A 291 1.59 -10.12 -11.30
C ALA A 291 1.01 -11.17 -12.27
N LYS A 292 1.41 -12.44 -12.12
CA LYS A 292 0.89 -13.55 -12.94
C LYS A 292 -0.60 -13.77 -12.72
N GLU A 293 -1.07 -13.77 -11.47
CA GLU A 293 -2.48 -14.01 -11.16
C GLU A 293 -3.35 -12.79 -11.50
N ALA A 294 -2.86 -11.57 -11.25
CA ALA A 294 -3.54 -10.33 -11.62
C ALA A 294 -3.74 -10.25 -13.14
N LYS A 295 -2.73 -10.63 -13.93
CA LYS A 295 -2.82 -10.67 -15.40
C LYS A 295 -4.03 -11.48 -15.87
N LYS A 296 -4.30 -12.64 -15.28
CA LYS A 296 -5.43 -13.49 -15.69
C LYS A 296 -6.79 -12.79 -15.51
N LEU A 297 -6.94 -12.01 -14.43
CA LEU A 297 -8.16 -11.22 -14.19
C LEU A 297 -8.25 -10.05 -15.17
N VAL A 298 -7.14 -9.36 -15.43
CA VAL A 298 -7.09 -8.24 -16.38
C VAL A 298 -7.39 -8.71 -17.81
N ASP A 299 -6.79 -9.81 -18.25
CA ASP A 299 -7.07 -10.41 -19.56
C ASP A 299 -8.57 -10.74 -19.69
N LYS A 300 -9.20 -11.28 -18.64
CA LYS A 300 -10.64 -11.55 -18.62
C LYS A 300 -11.47 -10.26 -18.72
N VAL A 301 -11.07 -9.18 -18.06
CA VAL A 301 -11.74 -7.87 -18.18
C VAL A 301 -11.65 -7.34 -19.62
N HIS A 302 -10.48 -7.47 -20.25
CA HIS A 302 -10.26 -7.06 -21.64
C HIS A 302 -11.05 -7.91 -22.65
N GLU A 303 -11.21 -9.20 -22.42
CA GLU A 303 -12.06 -10.09 -23.23
C GLU A 303 -13.51 -9.60 -23.30
N TYR A 304 -13.99 -8.91 -22.26
CA TYR A 304 -15.33 -8.32 -22.19
C TYR A 304 -15.38 -6.86 -22.67
N GLY A 305 -14.30 -6.35 -23.26
CA GLY A 305 -14.23 -5.01 -23.84
C GLY A 305 -14.22 -3.88 -22.81
N LYS A 306 -13.81 -4.16 -21.57
CA LYS A 306 -13.75 -3.19 -20.46
C LYS A 306 -12.30 -2.81 -20.14
N GLU A 307 -12.10 -1.65 -19.54
CA GLU A 307 -10.78 -1.23 -19.03
C GLU A 307 -10.55 -1.81 -17.62
N ALA A 308 -9.33 -2.22 -17.32
CA ALA A 308 -8.89 -2.62 -16.00
C ALA A 308 -8.12 -1.47 -15.32
N MET A 309 -8.62 -1.01 -14.19
CA MET A 309 -7.99 0.03 -13.38
C MET A 309 -7.65 -0.51 -11.99
N MET A 310 -6.42 -0.27 -11.53
CA MET A 310 -5.95 -0.67 -10.21
C MET A 310 -5.99 0.52 -9.26
N PHE A 311 -6.54 0.35 -8.07
CA PHE A 311 -6.33 1.29 -6.98
C PHE A 311 -4.96 1.08 -6.32
N LEU A 312 -4.17 2.15 -6.18
CA LEU A 312 -2.91 2.15 -5.44
C LEU A 312 -3.20 2.32 -3.94
N GLY A 313 -3.53 1.21 -3.29
CA GLY A 313 -3.89 1.12 -1.88
C GLY A 313 -4.53 -0.23 -1.55
N ASP A 314 -4.98 -0.42 -0.31
CA ASP A 314 -5.67 -1.63 0.16
C ASP A 314 -4.90 -2.93 -0.17
N ASN A 315 -5.49 -3.83 -0.97
CA ASN A 315 -4.91 -5.12 -1.37
C ASN A 315 -3.88 -5.02 -2.53
N TRP A 316 -2.94 -4.07 -2.45
CA TRP A 316 -1.97 -3.80 -3.53
C TRP A 316 -0.62 -4.53 -3.38
N ILE A 317 -0.38 -5.22 -2.27
CA ILE A 317 0.92 -5.84 -2.00
C ILE A 317 1.27 -6.88 -3.06
N GLY A 318 2.51 -6.84 -3.55
CA GLY A 318 3.01 -7.68 -4.63
C GLY A 318 2.78 -7.12 -6.04
N THR A 319 1.88 -6.16 -6.25
CA THR A 319 1.71 -5.56 -7.59
C THR A 319 2.95 -4.77 -8.03
N GLU A 320 3.53 -4.03 -7.07
CA GLU A 320 4.77 -3.25 -7.22
C GLU A 320 4.81 -2.41 -8.51
N PRO A 321 4.10 -1.27 -8.60
CA PRO A 321 4.02 -0.46 -9.82
C PRO A 321 5.35 0.02 -10.40
N TYR A 322 6.38 0.12 -9.56
CA TYR A 322 7.75 0.46 -9.97
C TYR A 322 8.67 -0.77 -10.10
N GLY A 323 8.14 -1.96 -9.86
CA GLY A 323 8.81 -3.25 -9.98
C GLY A 323 8.77 -3.81 -11.41
N LYS A 324 9.66 -4.76 -11.68
CA LYS A 324 9.88 -5.32 -13.04
C LYS A 324 8.72 -6.13 -13.61
N TYR A 325 7.78 -6.59 -12.78
CA TYR A 325 6.67 -7.44 -13.25
C TYR A 325 5.39 -6.65 -13.55
N PHE A 326 5.28 -5.39 -13.11
CA PHE A 326 4.02 -4.65 -13.15
C PHE A 326 3.45 -4.48 -14.56
N ALA A 327 4.28 -4.08 -15.54
CA ALA A 327 3.85 -3.91 -16.92
C ALA A 327 3.29 -5.20 -17.55
N SER A 328 3.71 -6.38 -17.05
CA SER A 328 3.19 -7.67 -17.54
C SER A 328 1.74 -7.94 -17.15
N ILE A 329 1.22 -7.24 -16.12
CA ILE A 329 -0.18 -7.34 -15.69
C ILE A 329 -1.12 -6.84 -16.79
N GLY A 330 -0.70 -5.84 -17.56
CA GLY A 330 -1.49 -5.27 -18.66
C GLY A 330 -2.57 -4.26 -18.22
N MET A 331 -2.40 -3.61 -17.06
CA MET A 331 -3.34 -2.61 -16.55
C MET A 331 -3.56 -1.46 -17.54
N ASP A 332 -4.81 -1.00 -17.69
CA ASP A 332 -5.08 0.23 -18.44
C ASP A 332 -4.72 1.46 -17.61
N ALA A 333 -5.00 1.43 -16.32
CA ALA A 333 -4.74 2.56 -15.44
C ALA A 333 -4.41 2.20 -14.00
N VAL A 334 -3.75 3.15 -13.35
CA VAL A 334 -3.65 3.21 -11.88
C VAL A 334 -4.33 4.48 -11.39
N VAL A 335 -5.22 4.31 -10.41
CA VAL A 335 -5.81 5.40 -9.63
C VAL A 335 -5.25 5.36 -8.22
N GLY A 336 -4.84 6.49 -7.65
CA GLY A 336 -4.30 6.54 -6.28
C GLY A 336 -4.80 7.73 -5.49
N SER A 337 -4.56 7.70 -4.18
CA SER A 337 -4.93 8.78 -3.26
C SER A 337 -3.96 9.95 -3.38
N VAL A 338 -4.47 11.17 -3.58
CA VAL A 338 -3.64 12.39 -3.68
C VAL A 338 -3.88 13.27 -2.45
N GLY A 339 -2.87 13.37 -1.60
CA GLY A 339 -2.82 14.28 -0.44
C GLY A 339 -1.67 15.30 -0.51
N GLY A 340 -1.01 15.43 -1.66
CA GLY A 340 0.14 16.31 -1.83
C GLY A 340 0.90 16.05 -3.13
N GLY A 341 2.03 16.72 -3.32
CA GLY A 341 2.84 16.56 -4.52
C GLY A 341 3.55 15.21 -4.58
N ALA A 342 4.09 14.72 -3.45
CA ALA A 342 4.78 13.42 -3.40
C ALA A 342 3.83 12.25 -3.75
N THR A 343 2.62 12.25 -3.19
CA THR A 343 1.62 11.21 -3.50
C THR A 343 1.07 11.33 -4.92
N LEU A 344 0.95 12.54 -5.47
CA LEU A 344 0.68 12.71 -6.90
C LEU A 344 1.80 12.13 -7.77
N ARG A 345 3.06 12.40 -7.45
CA ARG A 345 4.21 11.83 -8.19
C ARG A 345 4.31 10.33 -8.05
N MET A 346 3.92 9.76 -6.91
CA MET A 346 3.80 8.32 -6.73
C MET A 346 2.86 7.67 -7.75
N ILE A 347 1.85 8.40 -8.23
CA ILE A 347 0.87 7.91 -9.21
C ILE A 347 1.31 8.27 -10.64
N SER A 348 1.57 9.55 -10.90
CA SER A 348 1.95 10.04 -12.25
C SER A 348 3.27 9.47 -12.76
N ASP A 349 4.19 9.07 -11.87
CA ASP A 349 5.47 8.49 -12.28
C ASP A 349 5.36 7.00 -12.68
N ILE A 350 4.21 6.35 -12.46
CA ILE A 350 4.00 4.94 -12.82
C ILE A 350 4.08 4.76 -14.34
N GLU A 351 4.84 3.75 -14.75
CA GLU A 351 5.01 3.34 -16.15
C GLU A 351 4.25 2.03 -16.42
N GLY A 352 4.07 1.70 -17.70
CA GLY A 352 3.42 0.44 -18.09
C GLY A 352 1.89 0.44 -18.02
N VAL A 353 1.28 1.63 -17.92
CA VAL A 353 -0.17 1.85 -18.01
C VAL A 353 -0.51 2.85 -19.11
N LYS A 354 -1.76 2.87 -19.58
CA LYS A 354 -2.23 3.79 -20.61
C LYS A 354 -2.50 5.19 -20.04
N TYR A 355 -2.99 5.26 -18.80
CA TYR A 355 -3.25 6.53 -18.13
C TYR A 355 -3.19 6.40 -16.60
N THR A 356 -3.09 7.53 -15.91
CA THR A 356 -3.05 7.60 -14.43
C THR A 356 -4.14 8.53 -13.90
N GLU A 357 -4.71 8.23 -12.73
CA GLU A 357 -5.77 9.02 -12.11
C GLU A 357 -5.46 9.38 -10.66
N GLY A 358 -5.58 10.66 -10.31
CA GLY A 358 -5.44 11.15 -8.94
C GLY A 358 -6.81 11.29 -8.26
N ARG A 359 -7.08 10.50 -7.23
CA ARG A 359 -8.26 10.67 -6.36
C ARG A 359 -7.90 11.60 -5.20
N PHE A 360 -8.34 12.85 -5.28
CA PHE A 360 -7.96 13.90 -4.34
C PHE A 360 -8.65 13.74 -2.98
N LEU A 361 -7.94 14.22 -1.96
CA LEU A 361 -8.46 14.47 -0.62
C LEU A 361 -9.03 15.92 -0.53
N PRO A 362 -9.95 16.20 0.41
CA PRO A 362 -10.48 15.27 1.42
C PRO A 362 -11.39 14.20 0.82
N TYR A 363 -11.38 13.02 1.43
CA TYR A 363 -12.35 11.97 1.13
C TYR A 363 -13.70 12.38 1.73
N PHE A 364 -14.82 12.11 1.05
CA PHE A 364 -16.13 12.61 1.44
C PHE A 364 -16.74 11.80 2.59
N PHE A 365 -16.07 11.84 3.76
CA PHE A 365 -16.41 11.10 4.98
C PHE A 365 -16.71 12.05 6.15
N PRO A 366 -17.44 11.56 7.19
CA PRO A 366 -17.84 12.38 8.35
C PRO A 366 -16.68 12.88 9.22
N ASP A 367 -15.49 12.30 9.08
CA ASP A 367 -14.27 12.75 9.75
C ASP A 367 -13.78 14.12 9.26
N THR A 368 -14.16 14.53 8.06
CA THR A 368 -13.84 15.87 7.51
C THR A 368 -15.13 16.66 7.28
N PHE A 369 -16.14 16.05 6.69
CA PHE A 369 -17.39 16.69 6.35
C PHE A 369 -18.37 16.59 7.52
N ARG A 370 -18.16 17.44 8.51
CA ARG A 370 -19.01 17.58 9.70
C ARG A 370 -19.28 19.04 10.03
N GLU A 371 -20.33 19.28 10.82
CA GLU A 371 -20.65 20.61 11.33
C GLU A 371 -19.45 21.24 12.05
N GLY A 372 -19.17 22.51 11.74
CA GLY A 372 -18.08 23.27 12.33
C GLY A 372 -16.70 23.06 11.70
N ASN A 373 -16.55 22.17 10.71
CA ASN A 373 -15.32 22.03 9.92
C ASN A 373 -15.49 22.67 8.53
N ASP A 374 -14.40 23.21 7.95
CA ASP A 374 -14.37 23.71 6.57
C ASP A 374 -13.47 22.81 5.71
N PRO A 375 -14.04 21.88 4.92
CA PRO A 375 -13.26 20.97 4.07
C PRO A 375 -12.54 21.69 2.92
N THR A 376 -12.91 22.95 2.62
CA THR A 376 -12.29 23.75 1.56
C THR A 376 -10.83 24.10 1.88
N ILE A 377 -10.49 24.19 3.17
CA ILE A 377 -9.11 24.48 3.61
C ILE A 377 -8.18 23.35 3.18
N GLU A 378 -8.51 22.12 3.53
CA GLU A 378 -7.73 20.94 3.18
C GLU A 378 -7.70 20.73 1.65
N ALA A 379 -8.84 20.91 0.97
CA ALA A 379 -8.92 20.81 -0.48
C ALA A 379 -7.94 21.77 -1.17
N ARG A 380 -7.81 23.00 -0.65
CA ARG A 380 -6.90 24.01 -1.19
C ARG A 380 -5.44 23.67 -0.95
N GLU A 381 -5.10 23.19 0.25
CA GLU A 381 -3.75 22.74 0.57
C GLU A 381 -3.34 21.58 -0.34
N ASN A 382 -4.20 20.57 -0.47
CA ASN A 382 -3.99 19.42 -1.35
C ASN A 382 -3.82 19.84 -2.81
N TRP A 383 -4.70 20.72 -3.32
CA TRP A 383 -4.61 21.19 -4.70
C TRP A 383 -3.32 21.97 -4.95
N VAL A 384 -2.93 22.90 -4.08
CA VAL A 384 -1.70 23.68 -4.27
C VAL A 384 -0.46 22.79 -4.26
N ALA A 385 -0.39 21.83 -3.33
CA ALA A 385 0.72 20.89 -3.21
C ALA A 385 0.80 19.91 -4.40
N ALA A 386 -0.35 19.38 -4.85
CA ALA A 386 -0.41 18.51 -6.01
C ALA A 386 -0.16 19.27 -7.33
N ARG A 387 -0.73 20.46 -7.50
CA ARG A 387 -0.63 21.26 -8.74
C ARG A 387 0.81 21.54 -9.14
N ARG A 388 1.69 21.87 -8.19
CA ARG A 388 3.12 22.06 -8.48
C ARG A 388 3.81 20.78 -8.97
N ALA A 389 3.37 19.61 -8.52
CA ALA A 389 3.86 18.33 -9.02
C ALA A 389 3.26 17.97 -10.39
N ILE A 390 1.99 18.31 -10.66
CA ILE A 390 1.36 18.19 -11.98
C ILE A 390 2.16 18.97 -13.04
N MET A 391 2.69 20.14 -12.68
CA MET A 391 3.57 20.93 -13.56
C MET A 391 4.90 20.22 -13.90
N ARG A 392 5.27 19.15 -13.18
CA ARG A 392 6.45 18.32 -13.46
C ARG A 392 6.08 17.06 -14.24
N LYS A 393 5.10 16.32 -13.73
CA LYS A 393 4.51 15.16 -14.39
C LYS A 393 3.02 15.10 -14.05
N PRO A 394 2.12 15.37 -14.99
CA PRO A 394 0.69 15.35 -14.72
C PRO A 394 0.17 13.90 -14.60
N VAL A 395 -0.86 13.71 -13.77
CA VAL A 395 -1.80 12.60 -13.97
C VAL A 395 -2.73 12.92 -15.14
N ASP A 396 -3.34 11.90 -15.74
CA ASP A 396 -4.23 12.08 -16.89
C ASP A 396 -5.65 12.49 -16.50
N ARG A 397 -6.07 12.10 -15.30
CA ARG A 397 -7.40 12.35 -14.76
C ARG A 397 -7.31 12.68 -13.28
N ILE A 398 -8.30 13.40 -12.78
CA ILE A 398 -8.52 13.60 -11.35
C ILE A 398 -9.90 13.11 -10.95
N GLY A 399 -10.15 12.98 -9.66
CA GLY A 399 -11.47 12.61 -9.16
C GLY A 399 -11.54 12.71 -7.65
N TYR A 400 -12.71 12.40 -7.11
CA TYR A 400 -12.96 12.34 -5.67
C TYR A 400 -13.64 11.02 -5.30
N GLY A 401 -13.74 10.73 -4.01
CA GLY A 401 -14.43 9.54 -3.51
C GLY A 401 -15.08 9.80 -2.16
N GLY A 402 -15.94 8.87 -1.75
CA GLY A 402 -16.79 9.00 -0.55
C GLY A 402 -18.23 9.35 -0.92
N TYR A 403 -19.02 9.81 0.06
CA TYR A 403 -20.45 10.10 -0.10
C TYR A 403 -20.67 11.48 -0.73
N LEU A 404 -21.17 11.53 -1.97
CA LEU A 404 -21.44 12.79 -2.65
C LEU A 404 -22.54 13.59 -1.94
N SER A 405 -23.53 12.89 -1.38
CA SER A 405 -24.58 13.47 -0.54
C SER A 405 -24.05 14.23 0.68
N LEU A 406 -22.91 13.82 1.21
CA LEU A 406 -22.25 14.48 2.33
C LEU A 406 -21.49 15.73 1.87
N ALA A 407 -20.69 15.62 0.80
CA ALA A 407 -19.97 16.77 0.24
C ALA A 407 -20.92 17.87 -0.27
N ASN A 408 -22.08 17.49 -0.82
CA ASN A 408 -23.08 18.42 -1.34
C ASN A 408 -23.68 19.35 -0.28
N GLN A 409 -23.48 19.07 1.01
CA GLN A 409 -23.91 19.94 2.12
C GLN A 409 -22.98 21.14 2.34
N PHE A 410 -21.82 21.19 1.66
CA PHE A 410 -20.77 22.20 1.85
C PHE A 410 -20.60 23.02 0.55
N PRO A 411 -21.39 24.09 0.32
CA PRO A 411 -21.42 24.80 -0.95
C PRO A 411 -20.08 25.43 -1.35
N ASP A 412 -19.34 26.01 -0.39
CA ASP A 412 -18.03 26.61 -0.65
C ASP A 412 -17.01 25.58 -1.15
N PHE A 413 -17.07 24.36 -0.59
CA PHE A 413 -16.27 23.23 -1.06
C PHE A 413 -16.68 22.83 -2.48
N MET A 414 -17.98 22.70 -2.75
CA MET A 414 -18.49 22.33 -4.07
C MET A 414 -18.13 23.33 -5.17
N ASP A 415 -18.14 24.63 -4.85
CA ASP A 415 -17.67 25.72 -5.73
C ASP A 415 -16.16 25.66 -5.95
N TYR A 416 -15.39 25.36 -4.90
CA TYR A 416 -13.95 25.22 -5.01
C TYR A 416 -13.54 24.04 -5.90
N ILE A 417 -14.23 22.90 -5.82
CA ILE A 417 -13.94 21.74 -6.67
C ILE A 417 -14.26 22.03 -8.15
N GLU A 418 -15.29 22.83 -8.45
CA GLU A 418 -15.53 23.30 -9.81
C GLU A 418 -14.32 24.07 -10.35
N TYR A 419 -13.78 25.01 -9.57
CA TYR A 419 -12.56 25.74 -9.92
C TYR A 419 -11.36 24.81 -10.13
N VAL A 420 -11.13 23.85 -9.23
CA VAL A 420 -10.04 22.88 -9.34
C VAL A 420 -10.16 22.06 -10.63
N ALA A 421 -11.36 21.58 -10.97
CA ALA A 421 -11.59 20.81 -12.17
C ALA A 421 -11.31 21.62 -13.44
N ASP A 422 -11.74 22.88 -13.49
CA ASP A 422 -11.49 23.77 -14.62
C ASP A 422 -9.99 24.12 -14.77
N GLU A 423 -9.31 24.41 -13.66
CA GLU A 423 -7.88 24.71 -13.67
C GLU A 423 -7.05 23.47 -14.05
N PHE A 424 -7.40 22.28 -13.56
CA PHE A 424 -6.76 21.03 -13.96
C PHE A 424 -6.85 20.81 -15.47
N ARG A 425 -8.04 20.96 -16.06
CA ARG A 425 -8.24 20.85 -17.51
C ARG A 425 -7.43 21.89 -18.29
N GLU A 426 -7.25 23.08 -17.74
CA GLU A 426 -6.41 24.10 -18.34
C GLU A 426 -4.93 23.73 -18.34
N ILE A 427 -4.42 23.25 -17.20
CA ILE A 427 -3.04 22.80 -17.07
C ILE A 427 -2.80 21.58 -17.98
N TYR A 428 -3.64 20.55 -17.86
CA TYR A 428 -3.50 19.31 -18.61
C TYR A 428 -3.52 19.57 -20.13
N GLY A 429 -4.48 20.36 -20.61
CA GLY A 429 -4.60 20.71 -22.03
C GLY A 429 -3.41 21.51 -22.60
N LYS A 430 -2.61 22.17 -21.76
CA LYS A 430 -1.41 22.91 -22.17
C LYS A 430 -0.12 22.11 -22.02
N PHE A 431 -0.01 21.24 -21.02
CA PHE A 431 1.27 20.69 -20.57
C PHE A 431 1.41 19.16 -20.65
N ASN A 432 0.34 18.39 -20.89
CA ASN A 432 0.40 16.92 -20.85
C ASN A 432 1.36 16.24 -21.85
N ARG A 433 1.81 16.97 -22.88
CA ARG A 433 2.75 16.49 -23.91
C ARG A 433 4.05 17.28 -23.94
N VAL A 434 4.31 18.08 -22.92
CA VAL A 434 5.51 18.93 -22.83
C VAL A 434 6.39 18.40 -21.70
N LYS A 435 7.67 18.11 -22.00
CA LYS A 435 8.66 17.90 -20.94
C LYS A 435 9.02 19.27 -20.35
N PRO A 436 8.74 19.55 -19.07
CA PRO A 436 9.14 20.81 -18.45
C PRO A 436 10.67 20.90 -18.37
N HIS A 437 11.18 22.13 -18.36
CA HIS A 437 12.62 22.34 -18.16
C HIS A 437 13.03 21.90 -16.75
N SER A 438 14.09 21.11 -16.69
CA SER A 438 14.76 20.67 -15.47
C SER A 438 16.21 21.15 -15.51
N GLY A 439 16.61 21.88 -14.47
CA GLY A 439 17.96 22.47 -14.40
C GLY A 439 19.03 21.47 -13.98
N LEU A 440 18.63 20.41 -13.28
CA LEU A 440 19.49 19.35 -12.74
C LEU A 440 18.73 18.01 -12.74
N LYS A 441 19.47 16.91 -12.65
CA LYS A 441 18.98 15.59 -12.29
C LYS A 441 19.46 15.20 -10.89
N VAL A 442 18.50 14.91 -10.02
CA VAL A 442 18.69 14.48 -8.65
C VAL A 442 18.39 12.99 -8.51
N ALA A 443 19.26 12.25 -7.85
CA ALA A 443 19.05 10.86 -7.49
C ALA A 443 18.90 10.71 -5.97
N ILE A 444 17.78 10.17 -5.49
CA ILE A 444 17.60 9.76 -4.09
C ILE A 444 18.24 8.39 -3.92
N LEU A 445 19.25 8.28 -3.05
CA LEU A 445 19.97 7.05 -2.74
C LEU A 445 19.50 6.46 -1.40
N ASN A 446 19.00 5.22 -1.44
CA ASN A 446 18.57 4.45 -0.27
C ASN A 446 18.63 2.92 -0.53
N SER A 447 18.14 2.06 0.36
CA SER A 447 18.17 0.60 0.18
C SER A 447 17.15 0.07 -0.84
N TRP A 448 16.11 0.84 -1.17
CA TRP A 448 14.99 0.40 -2.01
C TRP A 448 15.11 0.83 -3.48
N GLY A 449 15.72 1.99 -3.73
CA GLY A 449 15.84 2.59 -5.06
C GLY A 449 14.49 2.71 -5.79
N LYS A 450 14.47 2.35 -7.07
CA LYS A 450 13.31 2.51 -7.96
C LYS A 450 12.03 1.87 -7.39
N LEU A 451 12.13 0.74 -6.67
CA LEU A 451 10.97 0.01 -6.15
C LEU A 451 10.09 0.87 -5.21
N ARG A 452 10.67 1.89 -4.56
CA ARG A 452 9.95 2.82 -3.66
C ARG A 452 9.99 4.27 -4.18
N THR A 453 9.90 4.45 -5.49
CA THR A 453 9.82 5.77 -6.13
C THR A 453 8.66 6.60 -5.54
N TRP A 454 8.97 7.75 -4.95
CA TRP A 454 8.06 8.65 -4.20
C TRP A 454 7.38 8.04 -2.95
N GLN A 455 7.81 6.85 -2.53
CA GLN A 455 7.22 6.08 -1.44
C GLN A 455 8.06 6.09 -0.16
N THR A 456 9.25 6.69 -0.21
CA THR A 456 10.21 6.71 0.92
C THR A 456 9.72 7.57 2.10
N HIS A 457 10.18 7.23 3.30
CA HIS A 457 9.91 7.96 4.54
C HIS A 457 8.43 8.03 4.93
N MET A 458 7.62 7.08 4.47
CA MET A 458 6.18 7.00 4.75
C MET A 458 5.87 5.71 5.50
N VAL A 459 5.00 5.79 6.50
CA VAL A 459 4.51 4.62 7.26
C VAL A 459 3.08 4.30 6.81
N ALA A 460 2.14 5.20 7.11
CA ALA A 460 0.81 5.21 6.52
C ALA A 460 0.72 6.22 5.38
N HIS A 461 -0.17 5.94 4.42
CA HIS A 461 -0.33 6.75 3.22
C HIS A 461 -0.73 8.20 3.54
N ALA A 462 0.09 9.16 3.10
CA ALA A 462 -0.15 10.60 3.23
C ALA A 462 -0.38 11.13 4.65
N LEU A 463 0.00 10.38 5.69
CA LEU A 463 -0.14 10.84 7.07
C LEU A 463 1.14 11.50 7.58
N TRP A 464 0.95 12.63 8.25
CA TRP A 464 2.01 13.35 8.92
C TRP A 464 2.35 12.67 10.26
N TYR A 465 3.64 12.46 10.52
CA TYR A 465 4.14 12.08 11.85
C TYR A 465 5.36 12.92 12.22
N LYS A 466 5.49 13.23 13.51
CA LYS A 466 6.63 13.98 14.06
C LYS A 466 7.98 13.34 13.72
N GLN A 467 8.03 12.01 13.61
CA GLN A 467 9.24 11.24 13.36
C GLN A 467 9.72 11.35 11.91
N ILE A 468 8.80 11.57 10.95
CA ILE A 468 9.11 11.45 9.52
C ILE A 468 9.03 12.79 8.78
N TYR A 469 8.38 13.81 9.35
CA TYR A 469 8.06 15.05 8.62
C TYR A 469 9.30 15.77 8.06
N SER A 470 10.43 15.70 8.77
CA SER A 470 11.68 16.33 8.33
C SER A 470 12.22 15.71 7.03
N TYR A 471 11.97 14.41 6.82
CA TYR A 471 12.39 13.69 5.62
C TYR A 471 11.32 13.70 4.52
N LEU A 472 10.03 13.57 4.89
CA LEU A 472 8.93 13.75 3.93
C LEU A 472 8.97 15.13 3.28
N GLY A 473 9.38 16.17 4.01
CA GLY A 473 9.57 17.51 3.46
C GLY A 473 10.54 17.57 2.28
N ILE A 474 11.53 16.67 2.21
CA ILE A 474 12.47 16.57 1.08
C ILE A 474 11.74 16.06 -0.15
N ILE A 475 11.02 14.95 -0.01
CA ILE A 475 10.27 14.31 -1.10
C ILE A 475 9.16 15.25 -1.58
N GLU A 476 8.43 15.89 -0.66
CA GLU A 476 7.43 16.89 -1.00
C GLU A 476 8.05 18.11 -1.68
N SER A 477 9.22 18.58 -1.24
CA SER A 477 9.91 19.69 -1.92
C SER A 477 10.33 19.32 -3.35
N LEU A 478 10.84 18.11 -3.57
CA LEU A 478 11.29 17.66 -4.89
C LEU A 478 10.14 17.39 -5.86
N SER A 479 8.96 17.01 -5.37
CA SER A 479 7.84 16.58 -6.22
C SER A 479 7.41 17.61 -7.26
N GLY A 480 7.52 18.90 -6.92
CA GLY A 480 7.23 20.05 -7.78
C GLY A 480 8.44 20.95 -8.10
N ALA A 481 9.67 20.54 -7.74
CA ALA A 481 10.88 21.30 -8.05
C ALA A 481 11.27 21.19 -9.54
N SER A 482 11.98 22.19 -10.08
CA SER A 482 12.45 22.22 -11.48
C SER A 482 13.72 21.38 -11.68
N VAL A 483 13.64 20.12 -11.28
CA VAL A 483 14.69 19.10 -11.40
C VAL A 483 14.07 17.77 -11.84
N ASP A 484 14.83 16.98 -12.58
CA ASP A 484 14.49 15.58 -12.84
C ASP A 484 14.85 14.77 -11.58
N VAL A 485 13.97 13.90 -11.13
CA VAL A 485 14.19 13.11 -9.90
C VAL A 485 14.18 11.62 -10.26
N SER A 486 15.15 10.90 -9.73
CA SER A 486 15.27 9.44 -9.85
C SER A 486 15.55 8.83 -8.48
N PHE A 487 15.30 7.53 -8.35
CA PHE A 487 15.52 6.78 -7.11
C PHE A 487 16.44 5.61 -7.43
N ILE A 488 17.58 5.53 -6.74
CA ILE A 488 18.62 4.52 -6.94
C ILE A 488 18.92 3.80 -5.64
N SER A 489 19.26 2.51 -5.74
CA SER A 489 19.62 1.71 -4.56
C SER A 489 21.13 1.69 -4.31
N PHE A 490 21.55 1.36 -3.08
CA PHE A 490 22.97 1.05 -2.80
C PHE A 490 23.49 -0.09 -3.69
N GLU A 491 22.65 -1.09 -3.95
CA GLU A 491 22.95 -2.19 -4.88
C GLU A 491 23.15 -1.71 -6.32
N ASP A 492 22.35 -0.75 -6.80
CA ASP A 492 22.52 -0.17 -8.13
C ASP A 492 23.88 0.52 -8.25
N VAL A 493 24.26 1.33 -7.26
CA VAL A 493 25.56 2.01 -7.23
C VAL A 493 26.71 1.01 -7.20
N LYS A 494 26.61 -0.02 -6.34
CA LYS A 494 27.64 -1.06 -6.23
C LYS A 494 27.77 -1.86 -7.53
N LYS A 495 26.68 -2.15 -8.25
CA LYS A 495 26.75 -2.98 -9.47
C LYS A 495 27.12 -2.18 -10.71
N ASN A 496 26.51 -1.01 -10.87
CA ASN A 496 26.49 -0.28 -12.15
C ASN A 496 27.21 1.07 -12.08
N GLY A 497 27.64 1.51 -10.89
CA GLY A 497 28.11 2.88 -10.68
C GLY A 497 26.96 3.88 -10.61
N ILE A 498 27.31 5.17 -10.62
CA ILE A 498 26.35 6.27 -10.62
C ILE A 498 26.04 6.63 -12.08
N PRO A 499 24.77 6.78 -12.48
CA PRO A 499 24.43 7.17 -13.85
C PRO A 499 25.11 8.49 -14.24
N GLU A 500 25.66 8.55 -15.46
CA GLU A 500 26.45 9.70 -15.95
C GLU A 500 25.66 11.00 -16.02
N ASP A 501 24.33 10.92 -16.13
CA ASP A 501 23.44 12.08 -16.23
C ASP A 501 22.92 12.58 -14.88
N VAL A 502 23.36 12.00 -13.75
CA VAL A 502 23.02 12.47 -12.41
C VAL A 502 23.97 13.59 -11.99
N ASP A 503 23.40 14.73 -11.61
CA ASP A 503 24.17 15.88 -11.11
C ASP A 503 24.33 15.84 -9.59
N VAL A 504 23.28 15.41 -8.87
CA VAL A 504 23.22 15.45 -7.41
C VAL A 504 22.66 14.14 -6.85
N ILE A 505 23.33 13.55 -5.86
CA ILE A 505 22.80 12.49 -5.02
C ILE A 505 22.31 13.08 -3.70
N ILE A 506 21.11 12.68 -3.26
CA ILE A 506 20.60 12.94 -1.91
C ILE A 506 20.53 11.62 -1.15
N ASN A 507 21.16 11.59 0.03
CA ASN A 507 20.98 10.53 1.02
C ASN A 507 20.41 11.16 2.30
N ALA A 508 19.25 10.68 2.74
CA ALA A 508 18.50 11.30 3.82
C ALA A 508 17.84 10.24 4.69
N GLY A 509 17.93 10.40 6.00
CA GLY A 509 17.31 9.51 6.97
C GLY A 509 18.08 9.44 8.29
N ASP A 510 17.46 8.82 9.30
CA ASP A 510 18.11 8.50 10.57
C ASP A 510 19.06 7.32 10.41
N GLN A 511 20.08 7.24 11.26
CA GLN A 511 21.08 6.19 11.28
C GLN A 511 20.44 4.80 11.38
N GLY A 512 20.96 3.84 10.60
CA GLY A 512 20.51 2.45 10.64
C GLY A 512 19.16 2.19 9.95
N THR A 513 18.59 3.19 9.28
CA THR A 513 17.39 3.01 8.45
C THR A 513 17.75 2.64 7.01
N ALA A 514 16.79 2.08 6.27
CA ALA A 514 16.88 1.85 4.82
C ALA A 514 17.17 3.13 4.03
N PHE A 515 16.78 4.29 4.56
CA PHE A 515 16.92 5.56 3.84
C PHE A 515 18.32 6.16 4.02
N SER A 516 18.92 6.05 5.21
CA SER A 516 20.33 6.42 5.40
C SER A 516 21.27 5.34 4.88
N GLY A 517 21.00 4.06 5.10
CA GLY A 517 21.73 2.91 4.55
C GLY A 517 22.44 2.00 5.56
N GLY A 518 22.62 2.44 6.81
CA GLY A 518 23.21 1.61 7.87
C GLY A 518 24.55 0.98 7.46
N ALA A 519 24.63 -0.35 7.55
CA ALA A 519 25.86 -1.11 7.30
C ALA A 519 26.38 -1.04 5.85
N GLU A 520 25.56 -0.58 4.89
CA GLU A 520 25.97 -0.37 3.49
C GLU A 520 27.19 0.54 3.38
N TRP A 521 27.34 1.51 4.30
CA TRP A 521 28.47 2.44 4.33
C TRP A 521 29.79 1.83 4.79
N ALA A 522 29.80 0.58 5.26
CA ALA A 522 31.02 -0.20 5.47
C ALA A 522 31.58 -0.81 4.17
N ASP A 523 30.79 -0.86 3.10
CA ASP A 523 31.19 -1.45 1.82
C ASP A 523 32.16 -0.51 1.07
N GLU A 524 33.39 -0.99 0.88
CA GLU A 524 34.44 -0.24 0.17
C GLU A 524 34.00 0.16 -1.24
N LYS A 525 33.30 -0.71 -1.97
CA LYS A 525 32.89 -0.46 -3.34
C LYS A 525 31.90 0.69 -3.41
N LEU A 526 30.94 0.74 -2.48
CA LEU A 526 29.97 1.84 -2.39
C LEU A 526 30.69 3.16 -2.12
N VAL A 527 31.51 3.20 -1.07
CA VAL A 527 32.16 4.43 -0.60
C VAL A 527 33.15 4.98 -1.62
N THR A 528 33.95 4.12 -2.25
CA THR A 528 34.93 4.54 -3.26
C THR A 528 34.26 5.02 -4.55
N THR A 529 33.16 4.38 -4.97
CA THR A 529 32.36 4.82 -6.13
C THR A 529 31.80 6.22 -5.92
N LEU A 530 31.19 6.48 -4.76
CA LEU A 530 30.64 7.80 -4.42
C LEU A 530 31.74 8.85 -4.31
N ARG A 531 32.84 8.57 -3.60
CA ARG A 531 33.97 9.51 -3.45
C ARG A 531 34.60 9.88 -4.78
N LYS A 532 34.79 8.90 -5.67
CA LYS A 532 35.32 9.15 -7.01
C LYS A 532 34.39 10.07 -7.81
N TRP A 533 33.10 9.76 -7.84
CA TRP A 533 32.11 10.57 -8.55
C TRP A 533 32.02 12.00 -8.02
N ILE A 534 32.07 12.19 -6.69
CA ILE A 534 32.13 13.52 -6.06
C ILE A 534 33.41 14.27 -6.49
N TYR A 535 34.57 13.59 -6.46
CA TYR A 535 35.83 14.18 -6.90
C TYR A 535 35.81 14.62 -8.38
N GLU A 536 35.09 13.89 -9.22
CA GLU A 536 34.90 14.17 -10.64
C GLU A 536 33.84 15.26 -10.91
N GLY A 537 33.22 15.83 -9.87
CA GLY A 537 32.33 16.99 -9.97
C GLY A 537 30.88 16.75 -9.53
N GLY A 538 30.53 15.54 -9.10
CA GLY A 538 29.19 15.21 -8.61
C GLY A 538 28.83 15.89 -7.27
N GLY A 539 27.57 16.31 -7.12
CA GLY A 539 27.06 16.88 -5.87
C GLY A 539 26.50 15.83 -4.92
N PHE A 540 26.89 15.83 -3.64
CA PHE A 540 26.29 14.95 -2.62
C PHE A 540 25.68 15.77 -1.49
N ILE A 541 24.38 15.58 -1.25
CA ILE A 541 23.64 16.23 -0.17
C ILE A 541 23.22 15.18 0.84
N GLY A 542 23.75 15.31 2.06
CA GLY A 542 23.36 14.49 3.20
C GLY A 542 22.42 15.24 4.14
N ILE A 543 21.32 14.61 4.57
CA ILE A 543 20.31 15.23 5.44
C ILE A 543 19.96 14.29 6.60
N GLY A 544 19.99 14.80 7.83
CA GLY A 544 19.81 13.98 9.05
C GLY A 544 21.12 13.33 9.43
N GLU A 545 21.19 12.00 9.32
CA GLU A 545 22.38 11.19 9.65
C GLU A 545 22.91 10.46 8.40
N PRO A 546 23.36 11.22 7.37
CA PRO A 546 23.81 10.66 6.11
C PRO A 546 25.11 9.90 6.28
N SER A 547 25.28 8.79 5.56
CA SER A 547 26.46 7.93 5.68
C SER A 547 26.79 7.42 7.08
N ALA A 548 25.83 7.50 8.01
CA ALA A 548 26.04 7.06 9.38
C ALA A 548 26.11 5.54 9.45
N ASN A 549 27.24 5.05 9.96
CA ASN A 549 27.47 3.64 10.25
C ASN A 549 27.90 3.51 11.72
N CYS A 550 27.17 2.73 12.50
CA CYS A 550 27.67 2.28 13.79
C CYS A 550 28.44 0.99 13.55
N SER A 551 29.77 1.10 13.44
CA SER A 551 30.65 -0.02 13.77
C SER A 551 30.57 -0.24 15.28
N GLY A 552 29.63 -1.07 15.71
CA GLY A 552 29.54 -1.62 17.06
C GLY A 552 30.26 -2.94 17.13
#